data_AF-A0A7J9Q6X5-F1
#
_entry.id   AF-A0A7J9Q6X5-F1
#
_cell.length_a   1.000
_cell.length_b   1.000
_cell.length_c   1.000
_cell.angle_alpha   90.00
_cell.angle_beta   90.00
_cell.angle_gamma   90.00
#
_symmetry.space_group_name_H-M   'P 1'
#
loop_
_entity.id
_entity.type
_entity.pdbx_description
1 polymer ?
#
loop_
_entity_poly.entity_id
_entity_poly.type
_entity_poly.pdbx_seq_one_letter_code
_entity_poly.pdbx_strand_id
1 'polypeptide(L)' 'AMEKGINALEVKIKAPGGHNGPNSPGPGAQAAVRTLSRMGIRIGNISDVTPVPHDGCRKKGGRRGRRV' A
#
# COMPACT_ATOMS: atom_id res chain seq x y z
N ALA A 1 -15.48 8.28 10.95
CA ALA A 1 -16.06 8.19 9.59
C ALA A 1 -17.54 7.90 9.65
N MET A 2 -17.93 6.83 10.35
CA MET A 2 -19.34 6.50 10.63
C MET A 2 -20.08 7.64 11.37
N GLU A 3 -19.47 8.20 12.42
CA GLU A 3 -20.03 9.38 13.13
C GLU A 3 -20.11 10.65 12.27
N LYS A 4 -19.32 10.71 11.19
CA LYS A 4 -19.32 11.83 10.23
C LYS A 4 -20.24 11.56 9.02
N GLY A 5 -21.01 10.47 9.03
CA GLY A 5 -21.94 10.10 7.96
C GLY A 5 -21.28 9.65 6.64
N ILE A 6 -20.01 9.27 6.66
CA ILE A 6 -19.30 8.84 5.44
C ILE A 6 -19.64 7.38 5.16
N ASN A 7 -20.37 7.15 4.07
CA ASN A 7 -20.91 5.83 3.71
C ASN A 7 -20.04 5.05 2.72
N ALA A 8 -19.14 5.71 2.00
CA ALA A 8 -18.30 5.09 0.98
C ALA A 8 -16.85 5.62 1.01
N LEU A 9 -15.89 4.74 0.70
CA LEU A 9 -14.45 5.06 0.62
C LEU A 9 -13.86 4.56 -0.69
N GLU A 10 -13.05 5.40 -1.34
CA GLU A 10 -12.08 4.96 -2.36
C GLU A 10 -10.78 4.56 -1.65
N VAL A 11 -10.25 3.39 -1.97
CA VAL A 11 -9.09 2.81 -1.29
C VAL A 11 -7.86 2.93 -2.17
N LYS A 12 -6.85 3.65 -1.68
CA LYS A 12 -5.54 3.76 -2.34
C LYS A 12 -4.49 3.00 -1.52
N ILE A 13 -4.04 1.88 -2.04
CA ILE A 13 -3.01 1.04 -1.39
C ILE A 13 -1.64 1.57 -1.80
N LYS A 14 -0.72 1.75 -0.84
CA LYS A 14 0.63 2.25 -1.09
C LYS A 14 1.66 1.39 -0.36
N ALA A 15 2.55 0.76 -1.12
CA ALA A 15 3.77 0.17 -0.57
C ALA A 15 4.88 1.23 -0.46
N PRO A 16 5.97 0.95 0.29
CA PRO A 16 7.11 1.87 0.39
C PRO A 16 7.68 2.27 -0.97
N GLY A 17 7.75 1.31 -1.91
CA GLY A 17 8.12 1.54 -3.31
C GLY A 17 9.43 2.31 -3.52
N GLY A 18 9.55 2.94 -4.68
CA GLY A 18 10.70 3.76 -5.03
C GLY A 18 11.99 2.94 -5.19
N HIS A 19 13.14 3.60 -4.97
CA HIS A 19 14.43 2.97 -5.26
C HIS A 19 14.83 1.90 -4.24
N ASN A 20 14.40 2.00 -2.98
CA ASN A 20 14.83 1.12 -1.88
C ASN A 20 13.72 0.23 -1.32
N GLY A 21 12.46 0.57 -1.54
CA GLY A 21 11.35 -0.12 -0.92
C GLY A 21 10.92 -1.35 -1.71
N PRO A 22 10.28 -2.33 -1.05
CA PRO A 22 9.48 -3.33 -1.75
C PRO A 22 8.30 -2.64 -2.45
N ASN A 23 8.01 -3.07 -3.67
CA ASN A 23 6.83 -2.64 -4.41
C ASN A 23 5.57 -3.39 -3.97
N SER A 24 5.73 -4.48 -3.20
CA SER A 24 4.63 -5.27 -2.67
C SER A 24 4.07 -4.60 -1.42
N PRO A 25 2.75 -4.38 -1.35
CA PRO A 25 2.08 -4.00 -0.11
C PRO A 25 2.30 -5.05 0.97
N GLY A 26 2.46 -4.63 2.23
CA GLY A 26 2.59 -5.55 3.36
C GLY A 26 1.29 -6.32 3.63
N PRO A 27 1.35 -7.41 4.42
CA PRO A 27 0.18 -8.26 4.72
C PRO A 27 -0.95 -7.50 5.42
N GLY A 28 -0.63 -6.39 6.11
CA GLY A 28 -1.63 -5.53 6.76
C GLY A 28 -2.55 -4.78 5.78
N ALA A 29 -2.15 -4.61 4.51
CA ALA A 29 -2.97 -3.90 3.53
C ALA A 29 -4.31 -4.60 3.29
N GLN A 30 -4.27 -5.91 3.01
CA GLN A 30 -5.48 -6.69 2.78
C GLN A 30 -6.33 -6.83 4.05
N ALA A 31 -5.68 -6.96 5.22
CA ALA A 31 -6.38 -7.03 6.50
C ALA A 31 -7.19 -5.76 6.77
N ALA A 32 -6.60 -4.58 6.53
CA ALA A 32 -7.28 -3.29 6.71
C ALA A 32 -8.48 -3.10 5.77
N VAL A 33 -8.36 -3.49 4.49
CA VAL A 33 -9.48 -3.43 3.54
C VAL A 33 -10.63 -4.35 4.00
N ARG A 34 -10.29 -5.55 4.48
CA ARG A 34 -11.27 -6.51 4.98
C ARG A 34 -11.99 -6.02 6.24
N THR A 35 -11.29 -5.36 7.16
CA THR A 35 -11.92 -4.81 8.37
C THR A 35 -12.85 -3.66 8.02
N LEU A 36 -12.46 -2.74 7.13
CA LEU A 36 -13.30 -1.63 6.69
C LEU A 36 -14.60 -2.12 6.02
N SER A 37 -14.51 -3.17 5.19
CA SER A 37 -15.70 -3.80 4.61
C SER A 37 -16.61 -4.44 5.67
N ARG A 38 -16.03 -5.14 6.66
CA ARG A 38 -16.78 -5.74 7.78
C ARG A 38 -17.46 -4.70 8.68
N MET A 39 -16.89 -3.52 8.80
CA MET A 39 -17.47 -2.40 9.54
C MET A 39 -18.68 -1.77 8.83
N GLY A 40 -19.08 -2.27 7.65
CA GLY A 40 -20.26 -1.79 6.93
C GLY A 40 -20.02 -0.56 6.05
N ILE A 41 -18.76 -0.19 5.83
CA ILE A 41 -18.40 0.90 4.92
C ILE A 41 -18.38 0.37 3.49
N ARG A 42 -19.02 1.08 2.55
CA ARG A 42 -19.03 0.68 1.13
C ARG A 42 -17.67 0.98 0.52
N ILE A 43 -17.00 -0.04 0.00
CA ILE A 43 -15.73 0.12 -0.69
C ILE A 43 -16.02 0.37 -2.17
N GLY A 44 -15.52 1.50 -2.68
CA GLY A 44 -15.56 1.84 -4.10
C GLY A 44 -14.36 1.27 -4.84
N ASN A 45 -13.67 2.10 -5.61
CA ASN A 45 -12.48 1.69 -6.35
C ASN A 45 -11.30 1.42 -5.41
N ILE A 46 -10.55 0.37 -5.72
CA ILE A 46 -9.29 0.04 -5.07
C ILE A 46 -8.18 0.25 -6.11
N SER A 47 -7.26 1.17 -5.84
CA SER A 47 -6.12 1.45 -6.71
C SER A 47 -4.79 1.27 -5.96
N ASP A 48 -3.82 0.62 -6.58
CA ASP A 48 -2.44 0.62 -6.10
C ASP A 48 -1.73 1.89 -6.58
N VAL A 49 -1.26 2.71 -5.65
CA VAL A 49 -0.53 3.96 -5.89
C VAL A 49 0.92 3.86 -5.41
N THR A 50 1.45 2.63 -5.35
CA THR A 50 2.86 2.39 -5.05
C THR A 50 3.75 3.13 -6.05
N PRO A 51 4.69 3.97 -5.60
CA PRO A 51 5.52 4.76 -6.50
C PRO A 51 6.51 3.86 -7.24
N VAL A 52 6.38 3.82 -8.57
CA VAL A 52 7.35 3.17 -9.47
C VAL A 52 8.23 4.26 -10.06
N PRO A 53 9.55 4.25 -9.79
CA PRO A 53 10.45 5.24 -10.35
C PRO A 53 10.71 4.94 -11.84
N HIS A 54 10.65 5.96 -12.70
CA HIS A 54 11.02 5.82 -14.12
C HIS A 54 12.50 5.43 -14.29
N ASP A 55 13.36 5.92 -13.40
CA ASP A 55 14.77 5.56 -13.28
C ASP A 55 15.18 5.45 -11.80
N GLY A 56 16.13 4.58 -11.48
CA GLY A 56 16.43 4.19 -10.09
C GLY A 56 17.83 4.56 -9.59
N CYS A 57 17.91 5.15 -8.39
CA CYS A 57 19.16 5.19 -7.63
C CYS A 57 19.59 3.79 -7.18
N ARG A 58 20.90 3.59 -6.96
CA ARG A 58 21.47 2.30 -6.51
C ARG A 58 20.79 1.80 -5.23
N LYS A 59 20.13 0.64 -5.28
CA LYS A 59 19.48 -0.05 -4.14
C LYS A 59 20.43 -0.25 -2.95
N LYS A 60 19.88 -0.15 -1.73
CA LYS A 60 20.57 -0.53 -0.48
C LYS A 60 20.97 -2.02 -0.51
N GLY A 61 22.10 -2.36 0.13
CA GLY A 61 22.65 -3.73 0.18
C GLY A 61 23.99 -3.90 -0.55
N GLY A 62 24.54 -2.84 -1.17
CA GLY A 62 25.82 -2.91 -1.88
C GLY A 62 25.76 -3.82 -3.11
N ARG A 63 26.92 -4.22 -3.67
CA ARG A 63 26.96 -5.09 -4.87
C ARG A 63 26.44 -6.51 -4.61
N ARG A 64 26.57 -7.00 -3.37
CA ARG A 64 26.29 -8.41 -3.01
C ARG A 64 24.98 -8.60 -2.25
N GLY A 65 24.24 -7.53 -1.99
CA GLY A 65 23.00 -7.56 -1.22
C GLY A 65 23.19 -7.83 0.27
N ARG A 66 22.07 -8.04 0.96
CA ARG A 66 22.04 -8.45 2.36
C ARG A 66 22.48 -9.92 2.47
N ARG A 67 23.60 -10.17 3.14
CA ARG A 67 24.11 -11.49 3.48
C ARG A 67 23.73 -11.77 4.93
N VAL A 68 22.55 -12.35 5.11
CA VAL A 68 22.17 -13.05 6.34
C VAL A 68 22.32 -14.54 6.10
#